data_AF-A0A3C0U9P5-F1
#
_entry.id   AF-A0A3C0U9P5-F1
#
_cell.length_a   1.000
_cell.length_b   1.000
_cell.length_c   1.000
_cell.angle_alpha   90.00
_cell.angle_beta   90.00
_cell.angle_gamma   90.00
#
_symmetry.space_group_name_H-M   'P 1'
#
loop_
_entity.id
_entity.type
_entity.pdbx_description
1 polymer ?
#
loop_
_entity_poly.entity_id
_entity_poly.type
_entity_poly.pdbx_seq_one_letter_code
_entity_poly.pdbx_strand_id
1 'polypeptide(L)' 'MTTDSESAVAPAGVIARDWGWRHASRKDFALRHVDFEIHPGERVLLLGASGAGKSTLMSG' A
#
# COMPACT_ATOMS: atom_id res chain seq x y z
N MET A 1 24.70 -33.19 -1.55
CA MET A 1 23.76 -32.60 -2.53
C MET A 1 22.51 -32.22 -1.76
N THR A 2 22.59 -31.11 -1.04
CA THR A 2 21.50 -30.53 -0.25
C THR A 2 20.64 -29.70 -1.19
N THR A 3 19.37 -30.07 -1.33
CA THR A 3 18.35 -29.36 -2.08
C THR A 3 18.11 -27.99 -1.45
N ASP A 4 18.47 -26.91 -2.16
CA ASP A 4 17.95 -25.57 -1.90
C ASP A 4 16.42 -25.62 -2.06
N SER A 5 15.69 -25.42 -0.97
CA SER A 5 14.24 -25.18 -1.03
C SER A 5 14.05 -23.72 -1.42
N GLU A 6 13.96 -23.48 -2.73
CA GLU A 6 13.57 -22.19 -3.27
C GLU A 6 12.12 -21.90 -2.83
N SER A 7 11.95 -21.04 -1.82
CA SER A 7 10.62 -20.59 -1.41
C SER A 7 10.02 -19.77 -2.56
N ALA A 8 9.10 -20.36 -3.31
CA ALA A 8 8.40 -19.64 -4.37
C ALA A 8 7.68 -18.42 -3.78
N VAL A 9 7.98 -17.23 -4.30
CA VAL A 9 7.31 -15.99 -3.88
C VAL A 9 5.87 -16.04 -4.38
N ALA A 10 4.93 -16.34 -3.47
CA ALA A 10 3.51 -16.24 -3.75
C ALA A 10 3.07 -14.76 -3.78
N PRO A 11 2.16 -14.36 -4.67
CA PRO A 11 1.63 -13.01 -4.67
C PRO A 11 0.92 -12.72 -3.34
N ALA A 12 1.24 -11.59 -2.72
CA ALA A 12 0.58 -11.13 -1.51
C ALA A 12 -0.68 -10.31 -1.84
N GLY A 13 -1.70 -10.43 -0.99
CA GLY A 13 -2.83 -9.50 -0.96
C GLY A 13 -2.56 -8.38 0.05
N VAL A 14 -3.26 -7.25 -0.12
CA VAL A 14 -3.16 -6.09 0.78
C VAL A 14 -4.56 -5.67 1.20
N ILE A 15 -4.76 -5.46 2.51
CA ILE A 15 -6.00 -4.92 3.06
C ILE A 15 -5.66 -3.72 3.93
N ALA A 16 -6.32 -2.60 3.67
CA ALA A 16 -6.30 -1.41 4.51
C ALA A 16 -7.72 -1.13 4.99
N ARG A 17 -7.87 -0.90 6.31
CA ARG A 17 -9.14 -0.53 6.95
C ARG A 17 -8.91 0.68 7.83
N ASP A 18 -9.74 1.71 7.68
CA ASP A 18 -9.63 2.99 8.38
C ASP A 18 -8.19 3.53 8.43
N TRP A 19 -7.41 3.30 7.36
CA TRP A 19 -6.00 3.59 7.38
C TRP A 19 -5.75 5.08 7.14
N GLY A 20 -4.74 5.63 7.81
CA GLY A 20 -4.40 7.02 7.69
C GLY A 20 -2.92 7.27 7.90
N TRP A 21 -2.41 8.29 7.23
CA TRP A 21 -1.02 8.71 7.34
C TRP A 21 -0.91 10.23 7.52
N ARG A 22 -0.07 10.62 8.48
CA ARG A 22 0.31 12.01 8.72
C ARG A 22 1.81 12.11 8.87
N HIS A 23 2.43 12.99 8.10
CA HIS A 23 3.83 13.33 8.29
C HIS A 23 4.02 13.97 9.66
N ALA A 24 5.07 13.57 10.37
CA ALA A 24 5.34 14.00 11.75
C ALA A 24 5.33 15.54 11.92
N SER A 25 5.80 16.29 10.92
CA SER A 25 5.86 17.76 10.95
C SER A 25 4.57 18.46 10.49
N ARG A 26 3.56 17.74 10.02
CA ARG A 26 2.31 18.32 9.47
C ARG A 26 1.17 18.20 10.49
N LYS A 27 0.33 19.23 10.54
CA LYS A 27 -0.90 19.22 11.37
C LYS A 27 -1.97 18.31 10.76
N ASP A 28 -2.14 18.43 9.46
CA ASP A 28 -3.11 17.68 8.67
C ASP A 28 -2.55 16.34 8.20
N PHE A 29 -3.41 15.34 8.16
CA PHE A 29 -3.08 14.07 7.53
C PHE A 29 -2.99 14.23 6.01
N ALA A 30 -2.08 13.47 5.42
CA ALA A 30 -1.99 13.29 3.98
C ALA A 30 -3.07 12.33 3.47
N LEU A 31 -3.40 11.31 4.27
CA LEU A 31 -4.43 10.30 3.97
C LEU A 31 -5.23 10.02 5.24
N ARG A 32 -6.56 9.93 5.14
CA ARG A 32 -7.48 9.66 6.25
C ARG A 32 -8.56 8.71 5.79
N HIS A 33 -8.96 7.79 6.67
CA HIS A 33 -10.11 6.90 6.47
C HIS A 33 -10.05 6.17 5.11
N VAL A 34 -8.88 5.61 4.81
CA VAL A 34 -8.65 4.90 3.55
C VAL A 34 -8.97 3.42 3.75
N ASP A 35 -9.97 2.95 3.00
CA ASP A 35 -10.36 1.55 2.93
C ASP A 35 -10.11 1.00 1.52
N PHE A 36 -9.30 -0.05 1.40
CA PHE A 36 -9.14 -0.78 0.13
C PHE A 36 -8.68 -2.22 0.37
N GLU A 37 -8.88 -3.04 -0.64
CA GLU A 37 -8.43 -4.41 -0.71
C GLU A 37 -7.85 -4.65 -2.10
N ILE A 38 -6.66 -5.28 -2.15
CA ILE A 38 -5.99 -5.71 -3.38
C ILE A 38 -5.76 -7.20 -3.23
N HIS A 39 -6.37 -7.99 -4.11
CA HIS A 39 -6.21 -9.44 -4.09
C HIS A 39 -4.85 -9.87 -4.67
N PRO A 40 -4.34 -11.05 -4.28
CA PRO A 40 -3.13 -11.61 -4.87
C PRO A 40 -3.18 -11.64 -6.41
N GLY A 41 -2.20 -10.98 -7.05
CA GLY A 41 -2.09 -10.91 -8.51
C GLY A 41 -2.97 -9.85 -9.18
N GLU A 42 -3.77 -9.11 -8.42
CA GLU A 42 -4.57 -8.00 -8.92
C GLU A 42 -3.68 -6.81 -9.33
N ARG A 43 -4.06 -6.14 -10.42
CA ARG A 43 -3.38 -4.93 -10.91
C ARG A 43 -4.30 -3.74 -10.72
N VAL A 44 -3.85 -2.79 -9.91
CA VAL A 44 -4.62 -1.58 -9.58
C VAL A 44 -3.87 -0.34 -10.09
N LEU A 45 -4.61 0.62 -10.62
CA LEU A 45 -4.10 1.91 -11.04
C LEU A 45 -4.48 2.99 -10.02
N LEU A 46 -3.47 3.60 -9.39
CA LEU A 46 -3.67 4.70 -8.45
C LEU A 46 -3.70 6.05 -9.20
N LEU A 47 -4.87 6.70 -9.21
CA LEU A 47 -5.11 7.98 -9.89
C LEU A 47 -5.43 9.11 -8.91
N GLY A 48 -5.26 10.35 -9.38
CA GLY A 48 -5.60 11.55 -8.61
C GLY A 48 -4.76 12.76 -8.99
N ALA A 49 -5.23 13.96 -8.66
CA ALA A 49 -4.54 15.22 -8.92
C ALA A 49 -3.14 15.28 -8.28
N SER A 50 -2.30 16.22 -8.72
CA SER A 50 -1.03 16.51 -8.04
C SER A 50 -1.29 16.89 -6.58
N GLY A 51 -0.50 16.33 -5.65
CA GLY A 51 -0.69 16.56 -4.22
C GLY A 51 -1.80 15.72 -3.54
N ALA A 52 -2.53 14.87 -4.27
CA ALA A 52 -3.61 14.05 -3.70
C ALA A 52 -3.16 12.91 -2.75
N GLY A 53 -1.86 12.81 -2.42
CA GLY A 53 -1.35 11.80 -1.49
C GLY A 53 -0.95 10.45 -2.12
N LYS A 54 -0.90 10.33 -3.45
CA LYS A 54 -0.55 9.06 -4.14
C LYS A 54 0.80 8.47 -3.72
N SER A 55 1.87 9.27 -3.74
CA SER A 55 3.19 8.82 -3.30
C SER A 55 3.22 8.49 -1.80
N THR A 56 2.45 9.23 -0.99
CA THR A 56 2.29 8.96 0.45
C THR A 56 1.64 7.60 0.69
N LEU A 57 0.65 7.21 -0.13
CA LEU A 57 0.02 5.89 -0.05
C LEU A 57 0.99 4.76 -0.35
N MET A 58 1.97 4.99 -1.22
CA MET A 58 2.98 3.98 -1.60
C MET A 58 4.14 3.86 -0.61
N SER A 59 4.38 4.87 0.22
CA SER A 59 5.51 4.91 1.16
C SER A 59 5.14 4.62 2.61
N GLY A 60 3.86 4.78 2.94
CA GLY A 60 3.34 4.68 4.31
C GLY A 60 3.23 3.25 4.82
#